data_AF-A0A2K2BEE4-F1
#
_entry.id   AF-A0A2K2BEE4-F1
#
_cell.length_a   1.000
_cell.length_b   1.000
_cell.length_c   1.000
_cell.angle_alpha   90.00
_cell.angle_beta   90.00
_cell.angle_gamma   90.00
#
_symmetry.space_group_name_H-M   'P 1'
#
loop_
_entity.id
_entity.type
_entity.pdbx_description
1 polymer ?
#
loop_
_entity_poly.entity_id
_entity_poly.type
_entity_poly.pdbx_seq_one_letter_code
_entity_poly.pdbx_strand_id
1 'polypeptide(L)'
;MAIPLSNGLRALFSVLGCLMVATLIYTIYVDGFPFRRDLLTPWMAATLVDFYINIIALAAWISYKESNFITATVWIVLLICSGSIATCAYIFIQLLKLSPEESLQDPLYHVLLRHENKLTYRGVEQKTKQSAVVTARIAFSILGLLMLGTLIYTLITDGSPFRKELLTPWMVATLIDFYINVVALSVWVAYKESSWISAFLWILLLICFGSITTCAYIVKQLLQLTSQDPVYLILFNRGNRAENRYERREPHLDDRS
;
A
#
# COMPACT_ATOMS: atom_id res chain seq x y z
N MET A 1 -2.65 19.05 -24.76
CA MET A 1 -1.41 18.29 -24.50
C MET A 1 -1.70 17.44 -23.26
N ALA A 2 -1.90 16.13 -23.40
CA ALA A 2 -2.21 15.28 -22.25
C ALA A 2 -0.97 15.25 -21.34
N ILE A 3 -1.14 15.57 -20.05
CA ILE A 3 -0.07 15.39 -19.06
C ILE A 3 0.22 13.89 -19.02
N PRO A 4 1.48 13.45 -19.22
CA PRO A 4 1.84 12.05 -19.06
C PRO A 4 1.38 11.56 -17.68
N LEU A 5 0.74 10.38 -17.61
CA LEU A 5 0.21 9.82 -16.36
C LEU A 5 1.23 9.87 -15.21
N SER A 6 2.50 9.61 -15.52
CA SER A 6 3.62 9.72 -14.59
C SER A 6 3.78 11.11 -13.97
N ASN A 7 3.69 12.17 -14.78
CA ASN A 7 3.78 13.56 -14.30
C ASN A 7 2.57 13.93 -13.44
N GLY A 8 1.38 13.42 -13.78
CA GLY A 8 0.20 13.55 -12.93
C GLY A 8 0.38 12.89 -11.56
N LEU A 9 0.90 11.66 -11.54
CA LEU A 9 1.17 10.94 -10.29
C LEU A 9 2.30 11.60 -9.46
N ARG A 10 3.36 12.08 -10.10
CA ARG A 10 4.44 12.84 -9.43
C ARG A 10 3.88 14.09 -8.74
N ALA A 11 3.07 14.87 -9.46
CA ALA A 11 2.42 16.05 -8.90
C ALA A 11 1.49 15.68 -7.74
N LEU A 12 0.66 14.64 -7.90
CA LEU A 12 -0.26 14.17 -6.87
C LEU A 12 0.47 13.82 -5.57
N PHE A 13 1.44 12.91 -5.61
CA PHE A 13 2.14 12.48 -4.39
C PHE A 13 3.02 13.58 -3.80
N SER A 14 3.56 14.49 -4.61
CA SER A 14 4.27 15.67 -4.10
C SER A 14 3.31 16.60 -3.34
N VAL A 15 2.15 16.90 -3.89
CA VAL A 15 1.15 17.78 -3.24
C VAL A 15 0.62 17.15 -1.96
N LEU A 16 0.29 15.85 -1.98
CA LEU A 16 -0.18 15.14 -0.79
C LEU A 16 0.88 15.07 0.32
N GLY A 17 2.15 14.82 -0.04
CA GLY A 17 3.25 14.87 0.92
C GLY A 17 3.43 16.25 1.55
N CYS A 18 3.39 17.32 0.74
CA CYS A 18 3.45 18.69 1.25
C CYS A 18 2.25 19.04 2.14
N LEU A 19 1.05 18.61 1.76
CA LEU A 19 -0.17 18.78 2.56
C LEU A 19 -0.02 18.12 3.93
N MET A 20 0.52 16.89 3.99
CA MET A 20 0.72 16.19 5.25
C MET A 20 1.77 16.88 6.13
N VAL A 21 2.89 17.32 5.56
CA VAL A 21 3.91 18.10 6.30
C VAL A 21 3.32 19.39 6.86
N ALA A 22 2.58 20.15 6.06
CA ALA A 22 1.91 21.37 6.50
C ALA A 22 0.89 21.09 7.62
N THR A 23 0.14 20.00 7.50
CA THR A 23 -0.82 19.54 8.52
C THR A 23 -0.10 19.23 9.84
N LEU A 24 1.01 18.48 9.82
CA LEU A 24 1.77 18.19 11.04
C LEU A 24 2.35 19.45 11.68
N ILE A 25 2.96 20.33 10.90
CA ILE A 25 3.52 21.59 11.42
C ILE A 25 2.42 22.42 12.08
N TYR A 26 1.28 22.55 11.42
CA TYR A 26 0.13 23.28 11.95
C TYR A 26 -0.42 22.65 13.24
N THR A 27 -0.63 21.33 13.25
CA THR A 27 -1.16 20.62 14.42
C THR A 27 -0.19 20.69 15.59
N ILE A 28 1.12 20.54 15.36
CA ILE A 28 2.15 20.69 16.41
C ILE A 28 2.16 22.12 16.96
N TYR A 29 2.01 23.12 16.09
CA TYR A 29 1.99 24.52 16.50
C TYR A 29 0.76 24.85 17.37
N VAL A 30 -0.41 24.32 17.02
CA VAL A 30 -1.68 24.64 17.72
C VAL A 30 -1.91 23.76 18.95
N ASP A 31 -1.58 22.48 18.89
CA ASP A 31 -1.97 21.47 19.89
C ASP A 31 -0.76 20.79 20.56
N GLY A 32 0.47 21.18 20.21
CA GLY A 32 1.69 20.59 20.76
C GLY A 32 1.95 19.16 20.28
N PHE A 33 2.74 18.40 21.03
CA PHE A 33 3.17 17.06 20.61
C PHE A 33 2.06 15.98 20.69
N PRO A 34 2.14 14.93 19.83
CA PRO A 34 1.11 13.89 19.74
C PRO A 34 1.13 12.87 20.88
N PHE A 35 2.23 12.76 21.63
CA PHE A 35 2.44 11.69 22.59
C PHE A 35 1.77 11.98 23.94
N ARG A 36 0.44 12.08 23.93
CA ARG A 36 -0.37 12.33 25.12
C ARG A 36 -1.50 11.30 25.23
N ARG A 37 -1.76 10.80 26.44
CA ARG A 37 -2.73 9.70 26.66
C ARG A 37 -4.18 10.13 26.45
N ASP A 38 -4.48 11.40 26.69
CA ASP A 38 -5.78 12.03 26.43
C ASP A 38 -6.19 12.00 24.96
N LEU A 39 -5.22 11.93 24.03
CA LEU A 39 -5.50 11.82 22.61
C LEU A 39 -5.90 10.40 22.17
N LEU A 40 -5.53 9.37 22.96
CA LEU A 40 -5.81 7.96 22.67
C LEU A 40 -7.22 7.56 23.11
N THR A 41 -8.22 8.27 22.59
CA THR A 41 -9.64 7.88 22.72
C THR A 41 -9.89 6.52 22.04
N PRO A 42 -10.98 5.80 22.36
CA PRO A 42 -11.30 4.52 21.72
C PRO A 42 -11.33 4.62 20.18
N TRP A 43 -11.92 5.70 19.66
CA TRP A 43 -11.93 5.97 18.23
C TRP A 43 -10.55 6.29 17.65
N MET A 44 -9.70 7.05 18.36
CA MET A 44 -8.33 7.29 17.91
C MET A 44 -7.56 5.97 17.82
N ALA A 45 -7.69 5.12 18.83
CA ALA A 45 -7.04 3.81 18.85
C ALA A 45 -7.53 2.94 17.68
N ALA A 46 -8.84 2.91 17.41
CA ALA A 46 -9.40 2.20 16.27
C ALA A 46 -8.86 2.73 14.92
N THR A 47 -8.77 4.05 14.76
CA THR A 47 -8.19 4.68 13.56
C THR A 47 -6.70 4.36 13.40
N LEU A 48 -5.94 4.32 14.50
CA LEU A 48 -4.53 3.92 14.47
C LEU A 48 -4.36 2.45 14.07
N VAL A 49 -5.19 1.54 14.60
CA VAL A 49 -5.20 0.13 14.18
C VAL A 49 -5.46 0.03 12.67
N ASP A 50 -6.48 0.73 12.17
CA ASP A 50 -6.82 0.78 10.75
C ASP A 50 -5.63 1.27 9.91
N PHE A 51 -5.07 2.39 10.32
CA PHE A 51 -3.90 3.01 9.70
C PHE A 51 -2.72 2.05 9.61
N TYR A 52 -2.33 1.42 10.72
CA TYR A 52 -1.15 0.55 10.74
C TYR A 52 -1.33 -0.73 9.92
N ILE A 53 -2.56 -1.25 9.78
CA ILE A 53 -2.81 -2.39 8.88
C ILE A 53 -2.55 -1.99 7.42
N ASN A 54 -2.96 -0.78 7.01
CA ASN A 54 -2.60 -0.27 5.68
C ASN A 54 -1.09 -0.05 5.53
N ILE A 55 -0.42 0.44 6.59
CA ILE A 55 1.06 0.57 6.61
C ILE A 55 1.73 -0.79 6.44
N ILE A 56 1.22 -1.88 7.03
CA ILE A 56 1.76 -3.24 6.82
C ILE A 56 1.70 -3.64 5.35
N ALA A 57 0.60 -3.33 4.65
CA ALA A 57 0.48 -3.63 3.22
C ALA A 57 1.53 -2.86 2.38
N LEU A 58 1.73 -1.57 2.69
CA LEU A 58 2.74 -0.73 2.03
C LEU A 58 4.17 -1.17 2.36
N ALA A 59 4.44 -1.52 3.62
CA ALA A 59 5.73 -2.05 4.08
C ALA A 59 6.09 -3.37 3.39
N ALA A 60 5.10 -4.25 3.18
CA ALA A 60 5.28 -5.50 2.44
C ALA A 60 5.67 -5.22 0.97
N TRP A 61 5.06 -4.21 0.35
CA TRP A 61 5.44 -3.78 -0.99
C TRP A 61 6.87 -3.21 -1.04
N ILE A 62 7.23 -2.31 -0.11
CA ILE A 62 8.58 -1.73 -0.02
C ILE A 62 9.63 -2.83 0.20
N SER A 63 9.36 -3.78 1.10
CA SER A 63 10.24 -4.93 1.37
C SER A 63 10.48 -5.79 0.14
N TYR A 64 9.48 -5.93 -0.73
CA TYR A 64 9.63 -6.62 -2.00
C TYR A 64 10.45 -5.79 -3.00
N LYS A 65 10.19 -4.48 -3.09
CA LYS A 65 10.78 -3.58 -4.08
C LYS A 65 12.26 -3.30 -3.80
N GLU A 66 12.65 -3.15 -2.55
CA GLU A 66 14.04 -2.90 -2.15
C GLU A 66 14.88 -4.18 -2.16
N SER A 67 16.04 -4.14 -2.82
CA SER A 67 16.96 -5.29 -2.84
C SER A 67 17.85 -5.36 -1.62
N ASN A 68 18.25 -4.20 -1.10
CA ASN A 68 19.04 -4.10 0.12
C ASN A 68 18.12 -4.09 1.34
N PHE A 69 18.29 -5.09 2.21
CA PHE A 69 17.55 -5.20 3.47
C PHE A 69 17.71 -3.97 4.38
N ILE A 70 18.88 -3.32 4.37
CA ILE A 70 19.11 -2.11 5.16
C ILE A 70 18.24 -0.97 4.64
N THR A 71 18.24 -0.73 3.32
CA THR A 71 17.40 0.29 2.68
C THR A 71 15.91 0.01 2.91
N ALA A 72 15.48 -1.25 2.77
CA ALA A 72 14.12 -1.67 3.08
C ALA A 72 13.75 -1.33 4.53
N THR A 73 14.62 -1.68 5.48
CA THR A 73 14.41 -1.43 6.91
C THR A 73 14.32 0.06 7.21
N VAL A 74 15.21 0.88 6.63
CA VAL A 74 15.16 2.34 6.78
C VAL A 74 13.83 2.90 6.29
N TRP A 75 13.36 2.47 5.11
CA TRP A 75 12.06 2.91 4.59
C TRP A 75 10.88 2.45 5.45
N ILE A 76 10.92 1.24 5.99
CA ILE A 76 9.88 0.73 6.88
C ILE A 76 9.84 1.54 8.18
N VAL A 77 11.00 1.87 8.77
CA VAL A 77 11.07 2.74 9.96
C VAL A 77 10.51 4.12 9.64
N LEU A 78 10.90 4.71 8.50
CA LEU A 78 10.36 6.00 8.06
C LEU A 78 8.83 5.94 7.87
N LEU A 79 8.32 4.83 7.33
CA LEU A 79 6.89 4.62 7.11
C LEU A 79 6.11 4.48 8.43
N ILE A 80 6.66 3.79 9.41
CA ILE A 80 6.06 3.67 10.74
C ILE A 80 6.08 5.00 11.48
N CYS A 81 7.17 5.77 11.37
CA CYS A 81 7.33 7.03 12.10
C CYS A 81 6.62 8.22 11.43
N SER A 82 6.57 8.25 10.10
CA SER A 82 6.13 9.44 9.33
C SER A 82 4.91 9.19 8.47
N GLY A 83 4.39 7.96 8.45
CA GLY A 83 3.17 7.63 7.75
C GLY A 83 3.20 7.94 6.26
N SER A 84 2.18 8.64 5.79
CA SER A 84 1.99 9.01 4.39
C SER A 84 3.05 9.92 3.82
N ILE A 85 3.83 10.65 4.63
CA ILE A 85 4.97 11.43 4.13
C ILE A 85 5.99 10.48 3.50
N ALA A 86 6.31 9.38 4.19
CA ALA A 86 7.23 8.37 3.68
C ALA A 86 6.63 7.63 2.47
N THR A 87 5.33 7.30 2.50
CA THR A 87 4.63 6.71 1.34
C THR A 87 4.74 7.60 0.11
N CYS A 88 4.42 8.89 0.25
CA CYS A 88 4.47 9.86 -0.84
C CYS A 88 5.90 10.05 -1.35
N ALA A 89 6.88 10.22 -0.45
CA ALA A 89 8.27 10.37 -0.82
C ALA A 89 8.80 9.13 -1.55
N TYR A 90 8.48 7.93 -1.07
CA TYR A 90 8.90 6.69 -1.69
C TYR A 90 8.33 6.55 -3.10
N ILE A 91 7.01 6.71 -3.27
CA ILE A 91 6.36 6.61 -4.58
C ILE A 91 6.89 7.69 -5.53
N PHE A 92 7.07 8.92 -5.06
CA PHE A 92 7.62 10.02 -5.84
C PHE A 92 9.05 9.72 -6.32
N ILE A 93 9.93 9.24 -5.44
CA ILE A 93 11.29 8.84 -5.80
C ILE A 93 11.27 7.70 -6.83
N GLN A 94 10.40 6.71 -6.68
CA GLN A 94 10.27 5.63 -7.66
C GLN A 94 9.77 6.13 -9.02
N LEU A 95 8.84 7.10 -9.03
CA LEU A 95 8.38 7.73 -10.25
C LEU A 95 9.47 8.59 -10.92
N LEU A 96 10.39 9.20 -10.17
CA LEU A 96 11.51 9.96 -10.73
C LEU A 96 12.57 9.07 -11.39
N LYS A 97 12.73 7.82 -10.92
CA LYS A 97 13.68 6.86 -11.47
C LYS A 97 13.27 6.28 -12.83
N LEU A 98 12.03 6.49 -13.28
CA LEU A 98 11.53 6.00 -14.56
C LEU A 98 12.22 6.68 -15.75
N SER A 99 12.66 5.89 -16.73
CA SER A 99 13.07 6.39 -18.05
C SER A 99 11.88 7.05 -18.79
N PRO A 100 12.11 8.03 -19.68
CA PRO A 100 11.04 8.61 -20.52
C PRO A 100 10.23 7.56 -21.32
N GLU A 101 10.88 6.48 -21.75
CA GLU A 101 10.25 5.39 -22.50
C GLU A 101 9.33 4.54 -21.61
N GLU A 102 9.82 4.10 -20.45
CA GLU A 102 9.05 3.37 -19.44
C GLU A 102 7.86 4.17 -18.91
N SER A 103 8.06 5.49 -18.79
CA SER A 103 7.03 6.43 -18.35
C SER A 103 5.87 6.55 -19.33
N LEU A 104 6.06 6.27 -20.62
CA LEU A 104 5.04 6.37 -21.65
C LEU A 104 4.27 5.06 -21.85
N GLN A 105 4.89 3.92 -21.57
CA GLN A 105 4.30 2.61 -21.81
C GLN A 105 3.39 2.15 -20.67
N ASP A 106 3.94 1.95 -19.45
CA ASP A 106 3.16 1.59 -18.26
C ASP A 106 3.90 2.03 -16.97
N PRO A 107 3.77 3.30 -16.56
CA PRO A 107 4.56 3.84 -15.45
C PRO A 107 4.30 3.11 -14.12
N LEU A 108 3.07 2.60 -13.90
CA LEU A 108 2.72 1.90 -12.67
C LEU A 108 3.30 0.48 -12.66
N TYR A 109 3.33 -0.21 -13.80
CA TYR A 109 4.05 -1.48 -13.91
C TYR A 109 5.53 -1.33 -13.52
N HIS A 110 6.24 -0.36 -14.10
CA HIS A 110 7.67 -0.15 -13.83
C HIS A 110 7.94 0.33 -12.39
N VAL A 111 7.03 1.13 -11.80
CA VAL A 111 7.11 1.51 -10.38
C VAL A 111 6.92 0.30 -9.46
N LEU A 112 5.98 -0.59 -9.76
CA LEU A 112 5.72 -1.77 -8.94
C LEU A 112 6.76 -2.87 -9.14
N LEU A 113 7.31 -3.00 -10.35
CA LEU A 113 8.28 -4.03 -10.71
C LEU A 113 9.60 -3.81 -9.99
N ARG A 114 10.08 -4.81 -9.25
CA ARG A 114 11.44 -4.79 -8.72
C ARG A 114 12.45 -4.82 -9.88
N HIS A 115 13.28 -3.79 -9.97
CA HIS A 115 14.33 -3.68 -10.98
C HIS A 115 15.65 -4.17 -10.37
N GLU A 116 15.97 -5.47 -10.45
CA GLU A 116 17.35 -5.97 -10.27
C GLU A 116 17.51 -7.45 -10.72
N ASN A 117 18.67 -7.71 -11.34
CA ASN A 117 19.13 -8.89 -12.11
C ASN A 117 18.49 -10.27 -11.83
N LYS A 118 17.89 -10.84 -12.90
CA LYS A 118 17.29 -12.19 -13.03
C LYS A 118 18.16 -13.36 -12.50
N LEU A 119 19.46 -13.18 -12.29
CA LEU A 119 20.43 -14.26 -12.06
C LEU A 119 20.65 -14.66 -10.59
N THR A 120 20.61 -13.74 -9.63
CA THR A 120 21.03 -14.03 -8.24
C THR A 120 19.95 -14.73 -7.40
N TYR A 121 18.69 -14.66 -7.83
CA TYR A 121 17.53 -15.16 -7.08
C TYR A 121 17.13 -16.61 -7.40
N ARG A 122 17.68 -17.18 -8.48
CA ARG A 122 17.34 -18.53 -8.94
C ARG A 122 17.84 -19.62 -7.98
N GLY A 123 18.91 -19.37 -7.21
CA GLY A 123 19.59 -20.37 -6.39
C GLY A 123 19.14 -20.48 -4.93
N VAL A 124 18.68 -19.39 -4.30
CA VAL A 124 18.44 -19.36 -2.84
C VAL A 124 16.99 -19.68 -2.48
N GLU A 125 16.05 -19.46 -3.39
CA GLU A 125 14.65 -19.29 -3.01
C GLU A 125 13.75 -20.51 -3.27
N GLN A 126 14.28 -21.60 -3.83
CA GLN A 126 13.46 -22.75 -4.22
C GLN A 126 12.98 -23.60 -3.03
N LYS A 127 13.57 -23.45 -1.83
CA LYS A 127 13.31 -24.33 -0.68
C LYS A 127 12.18 -23.88 0.26
N THR A 128 11.62 -22.67 0.10
CA THR A 128 10.62 -22.08 1.03
C THR A 128 9.27 -21.76 0.35
N LYS A 129 9.06 -22.25 -0.87
CA LYS A 129 8.13 -21.64 -1.85
C LYS A 129 6.66 -22.08 -1.85
N GLN A 130 6.24 -23.00 -1.00
CA GLN A 130 4.80 -23.36 -0.90
C GLN A 130 4.06 -22.65 0.24
N SER A 131 4.78 -22.09 1.22
CA SER A 131 4.18 -21.53 2.44
C SER A 131 3.79 -20.05 2.31
N ALA A 132 4.56 -19.24 1.57
CA ALA A 132 4.45 -17.78 1.62
C ALA A 132 3.08 -17.21 1.20
N VAL A 133 2.46 -17.74 0.14
CA VAL A 133 1.12 -17.30 -0.31
C VAL A 133 0.06 -17.67 0.73
N VAL A 134 0.15 -18.86 1.32
CA VAL A 134 -0.79 -19.31 2.35
C VAL A 134 -0.60 -18.49 3.63
N THR A 135 0.65 -18.24 4.05
CA THR A 135 0.98 -17.36 5.16
C THR A 135 0.40 -15.96 4.95
N ALA A 136 0.58 -15.37 3.76
CA ALA A 136 0.02 -14.05 3.45
C ALA A 136 -1.52 -14.04 3.50
N ARG A 137 -2.19 -15.07 2.97
CA ARG A 137 -3.67 -15.19 3.06
C ARG A 137 -4.14 -15.23 4.50
N ILE A 138 -3.48 -16.02 5.34
CA ILE A 138 -3.82 -16.15 6.77
C ILE A 138 -3.55 -14.83 7.47
N ALA A 139 -2.38 -14.22 7.27
CA ALA A 139 -2.00 -12.96 7.91
C ALA A 139 -2.98 -11.83 7.58
N PHE A 140 -3.25 -11.56 6.29
CA PHE A 140 -4.20 -10.50 5.91
C PHE A 140 -5.65 -10.83 6.31
N SER A 141 -6.04 -12.10 6.36
CA SER A 141 -7.35 -12.49 6.92
C SER A 141 -7.45 -12.16 8.41
N ILE A 142 -6.43 -12.49 9.19
CA ILE A 142 -6.38 -12.18 10.63
C ILE A 142 -6.39 -10.67 10.86
N LEU A 143 -5.60 -9.90 10.09
CA LEU A 143 -5.59 -8.43 10.20
C LEU A 143 -6.95 -7.82 9.84
N GLY A 144 -7.63 -8.32 8.80
CA GLY A 144 -8.99 -7.89 8.46
C GLY A 144 -10.00 -8.19 9.56
N LEU A 145 -9.93 -9.38 10.17
CA LEU A 145 -10.79 -9.75 11.30
C LEU A 145 -10.47 -8.94 12.56
N LEU A 146 -9.20 -8.63 12.81
CA LEU A 146 -8.78 -7.76 13.90
C LEU A 146 -9.39 -6.37 13.75
N MET A 147 -9.32 -5.78 12.55
CA MET A 147 -9.92 -4.46 12.30
C MET A 147 -11.45 -4.52 12.43
N LEU A 148 -12.10 -5.55 11.86
CA LEU A 148 -13.54 -5.72 11.99
C LEU A 148 -13.97 -5.84 13.46
N GLY A 149 -13.26 -6.64 14.24
CA GLY A 149 -13.50 -6.79 15.68
C GLY A 149 -13.29 -5.48 16.44
N THR A 150 -12.23 -4.73 16.11
CA THR A 150 -11.95 -3.42 16.70
C THR A 150 -13.07 -2.42 16.40
N LEU A 151 -13.56 -2.39 15.16
CA LEU A 151 -14.64 -1.51 14.73
C LEU A 151 -15.97 -1.87 15.42
N ILE A 152 -16.34 -3.15 15.45
CA ILE A 152 -17.55 -3.62 16.14
C ILE A 152 -17.48 -3.32 17.63
N TYR A 153 -16.34 -3.63 18.28
CA TYR A 153 -16.12 -3.34 19.69
C TYR A 153 -16.31 -1.86 19.99
N THR A 154 -15.63 -0.99 19.24
CA THR A 154 -15.67 0.47 19.44
C THR A 154 -17.08 1.03 19.17
N LEU A 155 -17.78 0.51 18.16
CA LEU A 155 -19.17 0.90 17.88
C LEU A 155 -20.11 0.54 19.04
N ILE A 156 -19.95 -0.64 19.64
CA ILE A 156 -20.80 -1.09 20.75
C ILE A 156 -20.48 -0.31 22.03
N THR A 157 -19.21 -0.08 22.33
CA THR A 157 -18.80 0.54 23.60
C THR A 157 -18.89 2.05 23.58
N ASP A 158 -18.56 2.68 22.45
CA ASP A 158 -18.37 4.13 22.35
C ASP A 158 -19.41 4.81 21.43
N GLY A 159 -20.24 4.01 20.74
CA GLY A 159 -21.28 4.50 19.85
C GLY A 159 -20.77 4.93 18.49
N SER A 160 -21.40 5.92 17.86
CA SER A 160 -21.06 6.35 16.50
C SER A 160 -19.72 7.12 16.41
N PRO A 161 -18.92 6.92 15.34
CA PRO A 161 -17.73 7.73 15.08
C PRO A 161 -18.05 9.16 14.61
N PHE A 162 -19.29 9.42 14.17
CA PHE A 162 -19.68 10.70 13.57
C PHE A 162 -20.07 11.74 14.62
N ARG A 163 -19.11 12.11 15.47
CA ARG A 163 -19.27 13.11 16.54
C ARG A 163 -18.15 14.15 16.43
N LYS A 164 -18.52 15.43 16.50
CA LYS A 164 -17.56 16.55 16.39
C LYS A 164 -16.51 16.53 17.50
N GLU A 165 -16.88 16.05 18.68
CA GLU A 165 -16.01 15.94 19.85
C GLU A 165 -14.79 15.03 19.61
N LEU A 166 -14.90 14.07 18.71
CA LEU A 166 -13.80 13.16 18.37
C LEU A 166 -12.78 13.82 17.41
N LEU A 167 -13.16 14.89 16.71
CA LEU A 167 -12.34 15.57 15.71
C LEU A 167 -11.37 16.56 16.35
N THR A 168 -10.57 16.07 17.31
CA THR A 168 -9.44 16.83 17.86
C THR A 168 -8.41 17.15 16.76
N PRO A 169 -7.55 18.17 16.93
CA PRO A 169 -6.53 18.51 15.93
C PRO A 169 -5.67 17.31 15.52
N TRP A 170 -5.28 16.47 16.48
CA TRP A 170 -4.55 15.23 16.22
C TRP A 170 -5.40 14.16 15.53
N MET A 171 -6.68 14.00 15.87
CA MET A 171 -7.55 13.07 15.12
C MET A 171 -7.66 13.48 13.65
N VAL A 172 -7.86 14.76 13.37
CA VAL A 172 -7.94 15.28 12.01
C VAL A 172 -6.64 15.04 11.26
N ALA A 173 -5.48 15.31 11.88
CA ALA A 173 -4.17 15.04 11.29
C ALA A 173 -3.98 13.54 10.96
N THR A 174 -4.34 12.65 11.89
CA THR A 174 -4.27 11.18 11.67
C THR A 174 -5.21 10.73 10.55
N LEU A 175 -6.42 11.29 10.45
CA LEU A 175 -7.35 10.98 9.36
C LEU A 175 -6.82 11.46 8.01
N ILE A 176 -6.22 12.66 7.93
CA ILE A 176 -5.57 13.15 6.71
C ILE A 176 -4.44 12.19 6.31
N ASP A 177 -3.58 11.81 7.24
CA ASP A 177 -2.49 10.85 7.02
C ASP A 177 -3.02 9.52 6.47
N PHE A 178 -4.03 8.98 7.15
CA PHE A 178 -4.72 7.76 6.76
C PHE A 178 -5.27 7.82 5.33
N TYR A 179 -6.00 8.88 4.99
CA TYR A 179 -6.62 8.99 3.68
C TYR A 179 -5.61 9.22 2.56
N ILE A 180 -4.45 9.84 2.82
CA ILE A 180 -3.37 9.92 1.83
C ILE A 180 -2.83 8.51 1.52
N ASN A 181 -2.67 7.65 2.52
CA ASN A 181 -2.31 6.24 2.29
C ASN A 181 -3.43 5.48 1.55
N VAL A 182 -4.70 5.76 1.84
CA VAL A 182 -5.83 5.21 1.07
C VAL A 182 -5.79 5.65 -0.39
N VAL A 183 -5.37 6.89 -0.69
CA VAL A 183 -5.16 7.34 -2.08
C VAL A 183 -4.08 6.50 -2.78
N ALA A 184 -2.96 6.23 -2.11
CA ALA A 184 -1.90 5.39 -2.66
C ALA A 184 -2.42 3.97 -2.99
N LEU A 185 -3.17 3.36 -2.07
CA LEU A 185 -3.82 2.05 -2.29
C LEU A 185 -4.88 2.11 -3.40
N SER A 186 -5.64 3.20 -3.48
CA SER A 186 -6.67 3.40 -4.50
C SER A 186 -6.07 3.52 -5.90
N VAL A 187 -4.94 4.20 -6.05
CA VAL A 187 -4.18 4.26 -7.31
C VAL A 187 -3.76 2.85 -7.75
N TRP A 188 -3.28 2.03 -6.81
CA TRP A 188 -2.92 0.64 -7.10
C TRP A 188 -4.14 -0.21 -7.50
N VAL A 189 -5.26 -0.09 -6.80
CA VAL A 189 -6.51 -0.80 -7.14
C VAL A 189 -7.03 -0.36 -8.52
N ALA A 190 -7.03 0.94 -8.82
CA ALA A 190 -7.49 1.48 -10.10
C ALA A 190 -6.66 0.95 -11.28
N TYR A 191 -5.35 0.82 -11.10
CA TYR A 191 -4.46 0.22 -12.10
C TYR A 191 -4.73 -1.28 -12.31
N LYS A 192 -5.10 -1.98 -11.25
CA LYS A 192 -5.23 -3.44 -11.27
C LYS A 192 -6.57 -3.94 -11.77
N GLU A 193 -7.65 -3.20 -11.52
CA GLU A 193 -8.99 -3.55 -11.94
C GLU A 193 -9.20 -3.30 -13.44
N SER A 194 -9.74 -4.29 -14.15
CA SER A 194 -9.96 -4.20 -15.59
C SER A 194 -11.15 -3.33 -15.98
N SER A 195 -12.07 -3.07 -15.04
CA SER A 195 -13.26 -2.25 -15.28
C SER A 195 -13.34 -1.09 -14.31
N TRP A 196 -13.69 0.08 -14.84
CA TRP A 196 -13.87 1.32 -14.07
C TRP A 196 -14.93 1.18 -12.98
N ILE A 197 -15.98 0.37 -13.22
CA ILE A 197 -17.03 0.10 -12.23
C ILE A 197 -16.47 -0.71 -11.05
N SER A 198 -15.69 -1.77 -11.33
CA SER A 198 -15.07 -2.56 -10.25
C SER A 198 -14.08 -1.70 -9.48
N ALA A 199 -13.24 -0.93 -10.16
CA ALA A 199 -12.31 0.02 -9.53
C ALA A 199 -13.06 1.00 -8.61
N PHE A 200 -14.12 1.64 -9.11
CA PHE A 200 -14.93 2.57 -8.33
C PHE A 200 -15.55 1.93 -7.08
N LEU A 201 -16.13 0.73 -7.22
CA LEU A 201 -16.69 0.00 -6.08
C LEU A 201 -15.63 -0.33 -5.02
N TRP A 202 -14.44 -0.79 -5.43
CA TRP A 202 -13.36 -1.07 -4.49
C TRP A 202 -12.82 0.19 -3.81
N ILE A 203 -12.68 1.29 -4.54
CA ILE A 203 -12.25 2.57 -3.98
C ILE A 203 -13.27 3.11 -2.98
N LEU A 204 -14.57 3.02 -3.31
CA LEU A 204 -15.64 3.38 -2.38
C LEU A 204 -15.56 2.55 -1.09
N LEU A 205 -15.34 1.25 -1.21
CA LEU A 205 -15.16 0.36 -0.07
C LEU A 205 -13.89 0.70 0.74
N LEU A 206 -12.80 1.12 0.10
CA LEU A 206 -11.58 1.55 0.80
C LEU A 206 -11.83 2.83 1.60
N ILE A 207 -12.58 3.78 1.04
CA ILE A 207 -12.91 5.04 1.73
C ILE A 207 -13.82 4.78 2.94
N CYS A 208 -14.80 3.87 2.80
CA CYS A 208 -15.78 3.60 3.85
C CYS A 208 -15.28 2.64 4.94
N PHE A 209 -14.51 1.61 4.58
CA PHE A 209 -14.12 0.53 5.50
C PHE A 209 -12.61 0.38 5.71
N GLY A 210 -11.81 1.24 5.06
CA GLY A 210 -10.37 1.30 5.31
C GLY A 210 -9.67 -0.03 5.05
N SER A 211 -8.86 -0.44 6.03
CA SER A 211 -8.01 -1.62 5.97
C SER A 211 -8.78 -2.94 5.92
N ILE A 212 -10.05 -3.01 6.34
CA ILE A 212 -10.89 -4.20 6.13
C ILE A 212 -10.96 -4.49 4.63
N THR A 213 -11.21 -3.46 3.82
CA THR A 213 -11.25 -3.56 2.36
C THR A 213 -9.87 -3.86 1.79
N THR A 214 -8.80 -3.22 2.28
CA THR A 214 -7.42 -3.52 1.86
C THR A 214 -7.10 -5.01 2.04
N CYS A 215 -7.38 -5.55 3.23
CA CYS A 215 -7.18 -6.96 3.56
C CYS A 215 -8.03 -7.88 2.67
N ALA A 216 -9.33 -7.59 2.53
CA ALA A 216 -10.23 -8.37 1.68
C ALA A 216 -9.77 -8.37 0.21
N TYR A 217 -9.32 -7.22 -0.30
CA TYR A 217 -8.79 -7.09 -1.65
C TYR A 217 -7.52 -7.91 -1.85
N ILE A 218 -6.56 -7.80 -0.92
CA ILE A 218 -5.31 -8.58 -0.96
C ILE A 218 -5.60 -10.08 -0.89
N VAL A 219 -6.47 -10.53 0.01
CA VAL A 219 -6.86 -11.94 0.14
C VAL A 219 -7.54 -12.43 -1.14
N LYS A 220 -8.51 -11.69 -1.69
CA LYS A 220 -9.15 -12.01 -2.99
C LYS A 220 -8.11 -12.22 -4.09
N GLN A 221 -7.07 -11.40 -4.10
CA GLN A 221 -6.03 -11.44 -5.12
C GLN A 221 -5.04 -12.57 -4.89
N LEU A 222 -4.72 -12.88 -3.63
CA LEU A 222 -3.93 -14.04 -3.25
C LEU A 222 -4.65 -15.35 -3.56
N LEU A 223 -5.98 -15.41 -3.47
CA LEU A 223 -6.77 -16.61 -3.80
C LEU A 223 -6.71 -16.96 -5.30
N GLN A 224 -6.42 -16.00 -6.16
CA GLN A 224 -6.22 -16.23 -7.61
C GLN A 224 -4.84 -16.80 -7.95
N LEU A 225 -3.93 -16.85 -6.98
CA LEU A 225 -2.59 -17.44 -7.13
C LEU A 225 -2.60 -18.91 -6.72
N THR A 226 -1.82 -19.74 -7.40
CA THR A 226 -1.54 -21.11 -6.92
C THR A 226 -0.54 -21.04 -5.76
N SER A 227 -0.53 -22.00 -4.85
CA SER A 227 0.42 -22.01 -3.71
C SER A 227 1.90 -22.02 -4.12
N GLN A 228 2.20 -22.32 -5.39
CA GLN A 228 3.55 -22.31 -5.96
C GLN A 228 3.92 -20.98 -6.65
N ASP A 229 2.96 -20.08 -6.84
CA ASP A 229 3.20 -18.75 -7.39
C ASP A 229 3.83 -17.85 -6.31
N PRO A 230 4.67 -16.86 -6.68
CA PRO A 230 5.23 -15.94 -5.71
C PRO A 230 4.19 -14.89 -5.32
N VAL A 231 4.30 -14.38 -4.10
CA VAL A 231 3.35 -13.40 -3.56
C VAL A 231 3.34 -12.10 -4.37
N TYR A 232 4.48 -11.66 -4.90
CA TYR A 232 4.60 -10.38 -5.61
C TYR A 232 3.76 -10.28 -6.89
N LEU A 233 3.30 -11.41 -7.47
CA LEU A 233 2.41 -11.40 -8.64
C LEU A 233 1.06 -10.73 -8.36
N ILE A 234 0.68 -10.55 -7.09
CA ILE A 234 -0.51 -9.76 -6.75
C ILE A 234 -0.34 -8.28 -7.11
N LEU A 235 0.87 -7.75 -7.25
CA LEU A 235 1.07 -6.32 -7.51
C LEU A 235 0.62 -5.94 -8.93
N PHE A 236 0.74 -6.85 -9.88
CA PHE A 236 0.47 -6.59 -11.29
C PHE A 236 -0.98 -6.87 -11.70
N ASN A 237 -1.41 -6.19 -12.78
CA ASN A 237 -2.68 -6.45 -13.45
C ASN A 237 -2.71 -7.87 -14.08
N ARG A 238 -3.86 -8.32 -14.57
CA ARG A 238 -4.01 -9.68 -15.11
C ARG A 238 -3.15 -9.94 -16.35
N GLY A 239 -2.98 -8.95 -17.23
CA GLY A 239 -2.18 -9.08 -18.46
C GLY A 239 -0.70 -9.28 -18.15
N ASN A 240 -0.12 -8.34 -17.41
CA ASN A 240 1.28 -8.35 -17.00
C ASN A 240 1.58 -9.56 -16.09
N ARG A 241 0.60 -10.02 -15.29
CA ARG A 241 0.71 -11.27 -14.51
C ARG A 241 0.83 -12.52 -15.40
N ALA A 242 0.06 -12.58 -16.50
CA ALA A 242 0.13 -13.70 -17.43
C ALA A 242 1.49 -13.73 -18.13
N GLU A 243 1.94 -12.59 -18.66
CA GLU A 243 3.25 -12.42 -19.29
C GLU A 243 4.41 -12.84 -18.37
N ASN A 244 4.42 -12.38 -17.12
CA ASN A 244 5.41 -12.79 -16.12
C ASN A 244 5.40 -14.30 -15.81
N ARG A 245 4.24 -14.97 -15.94
CA ARG A 245 4.16 -16.43 -15.81
C ARG A 245 4.71 -17.14 -17.05
N TYR A 246 4.48 -16.59 -18.26
CA TYR A 246 5.02 -17.14 -19.51
C TYR A 246 6.54 -17.06 -19.55
N GLU A 247 7.13 -15.87 -19.30
CA GLU A 247 8.59 -15.70 -19.28
C GLU A 247 9.29 -16.65 -18.29
N ARG A 248 8.63 -16.96 -17.18
CA ARG A 248 9.16 -17.88 -16.19
C ARG A 248 9.17 -19.33 -16.68
N ARG A 249 8.17 -19.73 -17.48
CA ARG A 249 8.02 -21.10 -17.98
C ARG A 249 8.90 -21.38 -19.18
N GLU A 250 9.24 -20.37 -19.99
CA GLU A 250 10.06 -20.53 -21.21
C GLU A 250 11.38 -19.72 -21.23
N PRO A 251 12.27 -19.84 -20.23
CA PRO A 251 13.53 -19.08 -20.23
C PRO A 251 14.62 -19.63 -21.17
N HIS A 252 14.35 -20.68 -21.98
CA HIS A 252 15.40 -21.48 -22.65
C HIS A 252 15.19 -21.76 -24.15
N LEU A 253 14.25 -21.09 -24.83
CA LEU A 253 14.06 -21.27 -26.27
C LEU A 253 14.81 -20.23 -27.12
N ASP A 254 15.19 -19.08 -26.54
CA ASP A 254 15.78 -17.95 -27.29
C ASP A 254 17.33 -17.95 -27.31
N ASP A 255 17.97 -18.91 -26.63
CA ASP A 255 19.43 -19.05 -26.53
C ASP A 255 19.98 -20.18 -27.44
N ARG A 256 19.16 -20.65 -28.40
CA ARG A 256 19.52 -21.73 -29.36
C ARG A 256 19.16 -21.36 -30.81
N SER A 257 19.45 -20.14 -31.24
CA SER A 257 19.45 -19.77 -32.66
C SER A 257 20.80 -19.21 -33.07
#